data_AF-A0A1V6BNW9-F1
#
_entry.id   AF-A0A1V6BNW9-F1
#
_cell.length_a   1.000
_cell.length_b   1.000
_cell.length_c   1.000
_cell.angle_alpha   90.00
_cell.angle_beta   90.00
_cell.angle_gamma   90.00
#
_symmetry.space_group_name_H-M   'P 1'
#
loop_
_entity.id
_entity.type
_entity.pdbx_description
1 polymer ?
#
loop_
_entity_poly.entity_id
_entity_poly.type
_entity_poly.pdbx_seq_one_letter_code
_entity_poly.pdbx_strand_id
1 'polypeptide(L)' 'MAAGVLPGHTDILISYTYKLAFGEQNKDYGLASSIAIIVFLIIGTITFLQFKFTGAFKEVDNA' A
#
# COMPACT_ATOMS: atom_id res chain seq x y z
N MET A 1 -5.98 17.20 -17.92
CA MET A 1 -6.38 15.85 -17.43
C MET A 1 -5.09 15.06 -17.36
N ALA A 2 -4.65 14.65 -16.17
CA ALA A 2 -3.37 13.98 -15.96
C ALA A 2 -3.27 12.78 -16.92
N ALA A 3 -2.22 12.76 -17.74
CA ALA A 3 -2.00 11.69 -18.69
C ALA A 3 -1.83 10.39 -17.88
N GLY A 4 -2.83 9.51 -17.95
CA GLY A 4 -2.82 8.27 -17.21
C GLY A 4 -1.56 7.48 -17.54
N VAL A 5 -0.69 7.30 -16.56
CA VAL A 5 0.40 6.34 -16.64
C VAL A 5 -0.26 5.00 -16.97
N LEU A 6 0.12 4.39 -18.09
CA LEU A 6 -0.45 3.11 -18.49
C LEU A 6 0.24 2.01 -17.65
N PRO A 7 -0.52 1.18 -16.90
CA PRO A 7 0.07 0.07 -16.17
C PRO A 7 0.62 -0.97 -17.16
N GLY A 8 1.85 -1.42 -16.94
CA GLY A 8 2.44 -2.54 -17.68
C GLY A 8 1.85 -3.88 -17.25
N HIS A 9 1.88 -4.88 -18.14
CA HIS A 9 1.36 -6.23 -17.83
C HIS A 9 2.09 -6.93 -16.66
N THR A 10 3.28 -6.48 -16.31
CA THR A 10 4.08 -7.00 -15.17
C THR A 10 4.12 -6.02 -13.99
N ASP A 11 3.36 -4.92 -14.03
CA ASP A 11 3.34 -3.96 -12.94
C ASP A 11 2.43 -4.47 -11.82
N ILE A 12 3.04 -4.70 -10.66
CA ILE A 12 2.30 -4.88 -9.42
C ILE A 12 1.82 -3.52 -8.89
N LEU A 13 0.78 -3.54 -8.06
CA LEU A 13 0.09 -2.35 -7.54
C LEU A 13 1.05 -1.27 -6.99
N ILE A 14 2.12 -1.69 -6.29
CA ILE A 14 3.12 -0.77 -5.73
C ILE A 14 4.00 -0.14 -6.81
N SER A 15 4.40 -0.90 -7.82
CA SER A 15 5.23 -0.40 -8.93
C SER A 15 4.46 0.61 -9.79
N TYR A 16 3.18 0.35 -10.04
CA TYR A 16 2.29 1.28 -10.72
C TYR A 16 2.11 2.58 -9.91
N THR A 17 1.81 2.45 -8.62
CA THR A 17 1.67 3.58 -7.69
C THR A 17 2.91 4.47 -7.66
N TYR A 18 4.10 3.87 -7.62
CA TYR A 18 5.35 4.61 -7.61
C TYR A 18 5.52 5.44 -8.88
N LYS A 19 5.26 4.86 -10.06
CA LYS A 19 5.31 5.57 -11.34
C LYS A 19 4.27 6.69 -11.40
N LEU A 20 3.09 6.48 -10.86
CA LEU A 20 2.02 7.49 -10.81
C LEU A 20 2.38 8.67 -9.88
N ALA A 21 3.03 8.41 -8.74
CA ALA A 21 3.38 9.42 -7.75
C ALA A 21 4.70 10.17 -8.04
N PHE A 22 5.66 9.51 -8.69
CA PHE A 22 7.03 10.00 -8.84
C PHE A 22 7.58 9.95 -10.28
N GLY A 23 6.78 9.48 -11.24
CA GLY A 23 7.21 9.34 -12.64
C GLY A 23 7.13 10.63 -13.47
N GLU A 24 6.45 11.66 -12.99
CA GLU A 24 6.41 12.98 -13.64
C GLU A 24 7.50 13.92 -13.09
N GLN A 25 7.98 14.87 -13.92
CA GLN A 25 9.01 15.85 -13.52
C GLN A 25 8.59 16.70 -12.31
N ASN A 26 7.29 16.85 -12.08
CA ASN A 26 6.71 17.44 -10.88
C ASN A 26 6.25 16.32 -9.95
N LYS A 27 6.96 16.12 -8.83
CA LYS A 27 6.62 15.09 -7.86
C LYS A 27 5.36 15.47 -7.07
N ASP A 28 4.28 14.73 -7.26
CA ASP A 28 3.02 14.96 -6.56
C ASP A 28 2.99 14.26 -5.20
N TYR A 29 3.51 14.94 -4.17
CA TYR A 29 3.56 14.40 -2.81
C TYR A 29 2.17 14.13 -2.20
N GLY A 30 1.15 14.89 -2.58
CA GLY A 30 -0.22 14.67 -2.13
C GLY A 30 -0.85 13.40 -2.71
N LEU A 31 -0.58 13.12 -3.99
CA LEU A 31 -0.97 11.88 -4.65
C LEU A 31 -0.23 10.69 -4.03
N ALA A 32 1.09 10.82 -3.84
CA ALA A 32 1.92 9.81 -3.20
C ALA A 32 1.41 9.43 -1.80
N SER A 33 1.13 10.43 -0.96
CA SER A 33 0.66 10.23 0.42
C SER A 33 -0.72 9.56 0.47
N SER A 34 -1.64 9.98 -0.41
CA SER A 34 -2.99 9.40 -0.48
C SER A 34 -2.94 7.90 -0.80
N ILE A 35 -2.13 7.51 -1.79
CA ILE A 35 -2.01 6.09 -2.17
C ILE A 35 -1.28 5.30 -1.06
N ALA A 36 -0.27 5.88 -0.41
CA ALA A 36 0.42 5.24 0.71
C ALA A 36 -0.54 4.91 1.87
N ILE A 37 -1.46 5.82 2.21
CA ILE A 37 -2.46 5.59 3.26
C ILE A 37 -3.39 4.43 2.88
N ILE A 38 -3.87 4.39 1.63
CA ILE A 38 -4.75 3.30 1.16
C ILE A 38 -4.03 1.95 1.24
N VAL A 39 -2.79 1.88 0.77
CA VAL A 39 -1.98 0.66 0.83
C VAL A 39 -1.72 0.23 2.28
N PHE A 40 -1.42 1.19 3.16
CA PHE A 40 -1.24 0.94 4.58
C PHE A 40 -2.50 0.33 5.22
N LEU A 41 -3.69 0.84 4.91
CA LEU A 41 -4.94 0.30 5.44
C LEU A 41 -5.20 -1.11 4.93
N ILE A 42 -4.93 -1.40 3.66
CA ILE A 42 -5.13 -2.74 3.08
C ILE A 42 -4.19 -3.75 3.75
N ILE A 43 -2.89 -3.47 3.74
CA ILE A 43 -1.88 -4.37 4.31
C ILE A 43 -2.06 -4.48 5.82
N GLY A 44 -2.27 -3.36 6.51
CA GLY A 44 -2.50 -3.32 7.95
C GLY A 44 -3.73 -4.13 8.37
N THR A 45 -4.83 -4.05 7.62
CA THR A 45 -6.03 -4.86 7.90
C THR A 45 -5.77 -6.34 7.68
N ILE A 46 -5.12 -6.72 6.57
CA ILE A 46 -4.77 -8.12 6.29
C ILE A 46 -3.87 -8.69 7.40
N THR A 47 -2.82 -7.95 7.77
CA THR A 47 -1.90 -8.31 8.86
C THR A 47 -2.62 -8.43 10.20
N PHE A 48 -3.51 -7.48 10.52
CA PHE A 48 -4.28 -7.50 11.76
C PHE A 48 -5.19 -8.74 11.83
N LEU A 49 -5.90 -9.04 10.73
CA LEU A 49 -6.72 -10.24 10.64
C LEU A 49 -5.86 -11.50 10.80
N GLN A 50 -4.72 -11.57 10.09
CA GLN A 50 -3.79 -12.69 10.20
C GLN A 50 -3.35 -12.89 11.66
N PHE A 51 -2.92 -11.84 12.36
CA PHE A 51 -2.49 -11.90 13.75
C PHE A 51 -3.59 -12.38 14.70
N LYS A 52 -4.85 -11.98 14.43
CA LYS A 52 -6.00 -12.49 15.18
C LYS A 52 -6.21 -13.99 14.95
N PHE A 53 -6.09 -14.46 13.71
CA PHE A 53 -6.28 -15.88 13.36
C PHE A 53 -5.13 -16.77 13.84
N THR A 54 -3.87 -16.31 13.73
CA THR A 54 -2.71 -17.09 14.16
C THR A 54 -2.54 -17.12 15.68
N GLY A 55 -3.37 -16.39 16.43
CA GLY A 55 -3.30 -16.37 17.88
C GLY A 55 -1.99 -15.74 18.38
N ALA A 56 -1.40 -14.80 17.64
CA ALA A 56 -0.17 -14.11 18.04
C ALA A 56 -0.30 -13.40 19.42
N PHE A 57 -1.54 -13.14 19.85
CA PHE A 57 -1.85 -12.59 21.17
C PHE A 57 -1.94 -13.64 22.29
N LYS A 58 -1.93 -14.95 21.99
CA LYS A 58 -2.02 -16.01 23.01
C LYS A 58 -0.72 -16.21 23.80
N GLU A 59 0.43 -15.83 23.26
CA GLU A 59 1.71 -15.90 23.98
C GLU A 59 1.87 -14.77 25.01
N VAL A 60 1.23 -13.61 24.80
CA VAL A 60 1.27 -12.48 25.75
C VAL A 60 0.20 -12.55 26.83
N ASP A 61 -0.90 -13.27 26.59
CA ASP A 61 -2.00 -13.45 27.55
C ASP A 61 -1.70 -14.54 28.59
N ASN A 62 -0.72 -15.41 28.32
CA ASN A 62 -0.27 -16.49 29.22
C ASN A 62 1.05 -16.17 29.97
N ALA A 63 1.50 -14.91 29.95
CA ALA A 63 2.67 -14.41 30.67
C ALA A 63 2.25 -13.51 31.84
#